data_AF-A0A6B2SEB9-F1
#
_entry.id   AF-A0A6B2SEB9-F1
#
_cell.length_a   1.000
_cell.length_b   1.000
_cell.length_c   1.000
_cell.angle_alpha   90.00
_cell.angle_beta   90.00
_cell.angle_gamma   90.00
#
_symmetry.space_group_name_H-M   'P 1'
#
loop_
_entity.id
_entity.type
_entity.pdbx_description
1 polymer ?
#
loop_
_entity_poly.entity_id
_entity_poly.type
_entity_poly.pdbx_seq_one_letter_code
_entity_poly.pdbx_strand_id
1 'polypeptide(L)'
;MPQGRRSSTFTRLLRHGFTDPSTAERLLDDPALSALRDDPLLLDALGATADPDLALLGLVRLVEAQGDDLGRRELLDTLVTAKPLRDRLLGVLGASEALADHLARHPLDWRALVTYESADLHPGVAEFERGLADAADPESLRVAYRRCLLSIAARDVCGTTDVAQAAAELA
;
A
#
# COMPACT_ATOMS: atom_id res chain seq x y z
N MET A 1 -17.63 -11.64 29.13
CA MET A 1 -16.87 -10.40 29.48
C MET A 1 -15.61 -10.31 28.63
N PRO A 2 -15.50 -9.39 27.65
CA PRO A 2 -14.27 -9.16 26.88
C PRO A 2 -13.64 -7.76 27.05
N GLN A 3 -14.11 -6.93 28.00
CA GLN A 3 -13.75 -5.51 28.10
C GLN A 3 -12.24 -5.24 28.30
N GLY A 4 -11.50 -6.12 28.97
CA GLY A 4 -10.07 -5.93 29.22
C GLY A 4 -9.19 -6.03 27.96
N ARG A 5 -9.51 -6.93 27.02
CA ARG A 5 -8.74 -7.11 25.77
C ARG A 5 -8.95 -5.93 24.81
N ARG A 6 -10.18 -5.42 24.70
CA ARG A 6 -10.50 -4.25 23.86
C ARG A 6 -9.74 -3.00 24.32
N SER A 7 -9.66 -2.76 25.62
CA SER A 7 -8.92 -1.62 26.17
C SER A 7 -7.41 -1.68 25.87
N SER A 8 -6.81 -2.88 25.86
CA SER A 8 -5.40 -3.06 25.46
C SER A 8 -5.15 -2.86 23.96
N THR A 9 -6.05 -3.36 23.09
CA THR A 9 -5.94 -3.18 21.63
C THR A 9 -6.11 -1.71 21.26
N PHE A 10 -7.09 -1.04 21.84
CA PHE A 10 -7.35 0.39 21.64
C PHE A 10 -6.12 1.25 21.98
N THR A 11 -5.50 1.01 23.13
CA THR A 11 -4.28 1.73 23.55
C THR A 11 -3.10 1.45 22.61
N ARG A 12 -2.99 0.22 22.09
CA ARG A 12 -1.96 -0.15 21.12
C ARG A 12 -2.15 0.64 19.82
N LEU A 13 -3.36 0.66 19.27
CA LEU A 13 -3.68 1.38 18.03
C LEU A 13 -3.38 2.89 18.15
N LEU A 14 -3.76 3.53 19.26
CA LEU A 14 -3.41 4.94 19.50
C LEU A 14 -1.90 5.20 19.48
N ARG A 15 -1.09 4.27 20.02
CA ARG A 15 0.38 4.40 20.01
C ARG A 15 0.99 4.25 18.61
N HIS A 16 0.29 3.57 17.71
CA HIS A 16 0.67 3.45 16.30
C HIS A 16 0.06 4.56 15.44
N GLY A 17 -0.54 5.61 16.03
CA GLY A 17 -1.00 6.79 15.30
C GLY A 17 -2.39 6.68 14.67
N PHE A 18 -3.14 5.61 14.94
CA PHE A 18 -4.54 5.51 14.52
C PHE A 18 -5.39 6.58 15.22
N THR A 19 -6.15 7.33 14.43
CA THR A 19 -7.06 8.39 14.86
C THR A 19 -8.45 7.85 15.19
N ASP A 20 -8.87 6.73 14.57
CA ASP A 20 -10.08 6.00 14.92
C ASP A 20 -9.78 4.52 15.27
N PRO A 21 -9.29 4.25 16.50
CA PRO A 21 -8.98 2.89 16.94
C PRO A 21 -10.18 1.95 16.92
N SER A 22 -11.41 2.46 17.06
CA SER A 22 -12.62 1.62 17.06
C SER A 22 -12.90 1.08 15.67
N THR A 23 -12.77 1.94 14.66
CA THR A 23 -12.88 1.52 13.26
C THR A 23 -11.72 0.63 12.86
N ALA A 24 -10.50 0.97 13.27
CA ALA A 24 -9.32 0.15 13.00
C ALA A 24 -9.42 -1.26 13.60
N GLU A 25 -9.90 -1.41 14.84
CA GLU A 25 -10.16 -2.72 15.46
C GLU A 25 -11.17 -3.53 14.63
N ARG A 26 -12.26 -2.90 14.16
CA ARG A 26 -13.24 -3.58 13.31
C ARG A 26 -12.69 -4.01 11.96
N LEU A 27 -11.82 -3.21 11.35
CA LEU A 27 -11.16 -3.55 10.07
C LEU A 27 -10.12 -4.66 10.24
N LEU A 28 -9.37 -4.68 11.35
CA LEU A 28 -8.45 -5.78 11.68
C LEU A 28 -9.19 -7.08 12.00
N ASP A 29 -10.43 -7.00 12.47
CA ASP A 29 -11.31 -8.15 12.70
C ASP A 29 -11.99 -8.65 11.41
N ASP A 30 -11.76 -8.01 10.27
CA ASP A 30 -12.32 -8.42 8.99
C ASP A 30 -11.80 -9.82 8.57
N PRO A 31 -12.67 -10.75 8.10
CA PRO A 31 -12.25 -12.06 7.64
C PRO A 31 -11.15 -12.02 6.57
N ALA A 32 -11.12 -10.99 5.72
CA ALA A 32 -10.12 -10.79 4.69
C ALA A 32 -8.71 -10.65 5.28
N LEU A 33 -8.57 -10.07 6.47
CA LEU A 33 -7.30 -9.86 7.17
C LEU A 33 -7.01 -10.89 8.26
N SER A 34 -7.82 -11.94 8.38
CA SER A 34 -7.67 -12.94 9.45
C SER A 34 -6.27 -13.54 9.58
N ALA A 35 -5.52 -13.68 8.47
CA ALA A 35 -4.15 -14.17 8.46
C ALA A 35 -3.12 -13.17 9.03
N LEU A 36 -3.42 -11.87 9.01
CA LEU A 36 -2.51 -10.80 9.46
C LEU A 36 -2.93 -10.14 10.78
N ARG A 37 -4.13 -10.44 11.28
CA ARG A 37 -4.74 -9.78 12.45
C ARG A 37 -3.83 -9.66 13.67
N ASP A 38 -3.10 -10.73 13.97
CA ASP A 38 -2.21 -10.81 15.14
C ASP A 38 -0.73 -10.58 14.79
N ASP A 39 -0.41 -10.20 13.56
CA ASP A 39 0.97 -9.91 13.12
C ASP A 39 1.46 -8.57 13.68
N PRO A 40 2.45 -8.55 14.61
CA PRO A 40 3.00 -7.31 15.13
C PRO A 40 3.68 -6.47 14.05
N LEU A 41 4.26 -7.12 13.02
CA LEU A 41 4.98 -6.43 11.94
C LEU A 41 4.02 -5.64 11.06
N LEU A 42 2.77 -6.08 10.91
CA LEU A 42 1.75 -5.32 10.20
C LEU A 42 1.42 -4.02 10.96
N LEU A 43 1.20 -4.10 12.28
CA LEU A 43 0.88 -2.92 13.09
C LEU A 43 2.04 -1.92 13.14
N ASP A 44 3.28 -2.40 13.26
CA ASP A 44 4.47 -1.56 13.20
C ASP A 44 4.56 -0.85 11.83
N ALA A 45 4.31 -1.58 10.74
CA ALA A 45 4.37 -1.02 9.39
C ALA A 45 3.23 -0.02 9.12
N LEU A 46 2.00 -0.29 9.56
CA LEU A 46 0.87 0.64 9.48
C LEU A 46 1.15 1.93 10.26
N GLY A 47 1.71 1.81 11.47
CA GLY A 47 2.05 2.98 12.29
C GLY A 47 3.23 3.80 11.77
N ALA A 48 3.99 3.29 10.79
CA ALA A 48 5.04 4.03 10.10
C ALA A 48 4.53 4.81 8.87
N THR A 49 3.25 4.64 8.49
CA THR A 49 2.65 5.36 7.35
C THR A 49 2.21 6.77 7.72
N ALA A 50 1.95 7.61 6.70
CA ALA A 50 1.48 8.98 6.92
C ALA A 50 0.08 9.04 7.56
N ASP A 51 -0.81 8.13 7.17
CA ASP A 51 -2.14 7.94 7.76
C ASP A 51 -2.42 6.43 7.92
N PRO A 52 -2.28 5.88 9.15
CA PRO A 52 -2.51 4.47 9.44
C PRO A 52 -3.97 4.02 9.23
N ASP A 53 -4.95 4.90 9.45
CA ASP A 53 -6.37 4.58 9.24
C ASP A 53 -6.66 4.41 7.74
N LEU A 54 -6.13 5.33 6.92
CA LEU A 54 -6.24 5.28 5.46
C LEU A 54 -5.51 4.05 4.90
N ALA A 55 -4.30 3.76 5.40
CA ALA A 55 -3.52 2.60 4.97
C ALA A 55 -4.27 1.28 5.23
N LEU A 56 -4.84 1.13 6.44
CA LEU A 56 -5.59 -0.07 6.82
C LEU A 56 -6.87 -0.22 5.98
N LEU A 57 -7.62 0.86 5.77
CA LEU A 57 -8.81 0.83 4.93
C LEU A 57 -8.48 0.45 3.49
N GLY A 58 -7.43 1.05 2.92
CA GLY A 58 -6.95 0.73 1.58
C GLY A 58 -6.50 -0.73 1.44
N LEU A 59 -5.84 -1.27 2.47
CA LEU A 59 -5.41 -2.67 2.50
C LEU A 59 -6.61 -3.62 2.49
N VAL A 60 -7.61 -3.40 3.34
CA VAL A 60 -8.84 -4.23 3.37
C VAL A 60 -9.49 -4.24 1.99
N ARG A 61 -9.70 -3.06 1.39
CA ARG A 61 -10.31 -2.94 0.04
C ARG A 61 -9.52 -3.70 -1.01
N LEU A 62 -8.18 -3.64 -0.98
CA LEU A 62 -7.33 -4.36 -1.93
C LEU A 62 -7.41 -5.89 -1.75
N VAL A 63 -7.45 -6.37 -0.51
CA VAL A 63 -7.55 -7.80 -0.19
C VAL A 63 -8.93 -8.35 -0.57
N GLU A 64 -10.00 -7.58 -0.33
CA GLU A 64 -11.37 -7.90 -0.74
C GLU A 64 -11.52 -7.92 -2.27
N ALA A 65 -10.81 -7.03 -2.97
CA ALA A 65 -10.82 -6.95 -4.43
C ALA A 65 -10.08 -8.11 -5.12
N GLN A 66 -9.33 -8.94 -4.39
CA GLN A 66 -8.74 -10.15 -4.96
C GLN A 66 -9.85 -11.12 -5.36
N GLY A 67 -9.98 -11.35 -6.68
CA GLY A 67 -11.09 -12.10 -7.27
C GLY A 67 -11.12 -13.60 -6.93
N ASP A 68 -10.03 -14.15 -6.36
CA ASP A 68 -9.95 -15.53 -5.89
C ASP A 68 -9.08 -15.67 -4.63
N ASP A 69 -9.17 -16.84 -3.99
CA ASP A 69 -8.40 -17.15 -2.78
C ASP A 69 -6.90 -17.31 -3.03
N LEU A 70 -6.48 -17.59 -4.26
CA LEU A 70 -5.06 -17.74 -4.60
C LEU A 70 -4.37 -16.38 -4.60
N GLY A 71 -4.92 -15.38 -5.30
CA GLY A 71 -4.44 -14.01 -5.34
C GLY A 71 -4.48 -13.36 -3.97
N ARG A 72 -5.53 -13.63 -3.17
CA ARG A 72 -5.57 -13.19 -1.77
C ARG A 72 -4.41 -13.73 -0.95
N ARG A 73 -4.15 -15.04 -1.03
CA ARG A 73 -3.03 -15.67 -0.32
C ARG A 73 -1.69 -15.14 -0.81
N GLU A 74 -1.50 -14.99 -2.12
CA GLU A 74 -0.28 -14.42 -2.70
C GLU A 74 0.01 -13.02 -2.15
N LEU A 75 -0.98 -12.13 -2.15
CA LEU A 75 -0.83 -10.78 -1.59
C LEU A 75 -0.46 -10.81 -0.10
N LEU A 76 -1.21 -11.57 0.71
CA LEU A 76 -0.98 -11.64 2.16
C LEU A 76 0.39 -12.27 2.48
N ASP A 77 0.76 -13.36 1.81
CA ASP A 77 2.06 -14.02 1.98
C ASP A 77 3.20 -13.07 1.58
N THR A 78 3.03 -12.31 0.50
CA THR A 78 4.05 -11.33 0.08
C THR A 78 4.15 -10.18 1.08
N LEU A 79 3.04 -9.72 1.66
CA LEU A 79 3.06 -8.71 2.72
C LEU A 79 3.81 -9.18 3.96
N VAL A 80 3.67 -10.44 4.36
CA VAL A 80 4.39 -11.01 5.50
C VAL A 80 5.87 -11.16 5.19
N THR A 81 6.19 -11.72 4.03
CA THR A 81 7.55 -12.18 3.70
C THR A 81 8.45 -11.10 3.11
N ALA A 82 7.91 -10.10 2.41
CA ALA A 82 8.68 -9.07 1.72
C ALA A 82 8.50 -7.69 2.39
N LYS A 83 9.34 -7.41 3.40
CA LYS A 83 9.34 -6.09 4.09
C LYS A 83 9.38 -4.90 3.12
N PRO A 84 10.26 -4.85 2.09
CA PRO A 84 10.30 -3.70 1.19
C PRO A 84 9.00 -3.47 0.42
N LEU A 85 8.31 -4.54 0.02
CA LEU A 85 6.99 -4.43 -0.60
C LEU A 85 5.97 -3.90 0.41
N ARG A 86 5.94 -4.49 1.61
CA ARG A 86 4.99 -4.10 2.66
C ARG A 86 5.09 -2.62 2.97
N ASP A 87 6.30 -2.11 3.19
CA ASP A 87 6.52 -0.71 3.52
C ASP A 87 6.06 0.22 2.38
N ARG A 88 6.35 -0.15 1.12
CA ARG A 88 5.93 0.61 -0.07
C ARG A 88 4.42 0.62 -0.24
N LEU A 89 3.80 -0.55 -0.20
CA LEU A 89 2.36 -0.68 -0.37
C LEU A 89 1.62 0.10 0.71
N LEU A 90 1.95 -0.14 1.98
CA LEU A 90 1.29 0.54 3.10
C LEU A 90 1.60 2.04 3.10
N GLY A 91 2.83 2.44 2.76
CA GLY A 91 3.21 3.84 2.61
C GLY A 91 2.36 4.57 1.56
N VAL A 92 2.15 3.97 0.39
CA VAL A 92 1.27 4.55 -0.64
C VAL A 92 -0.18 4.60 -0.17
N LEU A 93 -0.68 3.50 0.39
CA LEU A 93 -2.06 3.44 0.86
C LEU A 93 -2.34 4.49 1.94
N GLY A 94 -1.39 4.73 2.85
CA GLY A 94 -1.47 5.77 3.87
C GLY A 94 -1.20 7.19 3.37
N ALA A 95 -0.73 7.37 2.14
CA ALA A 95 -0.45 8.69 1.57
C ALA A 95 -1.46 9.13 0.49
N SER A 96 -2.19 8.19 -0.13
CA SER A 96 -3.04 8.50 -1.30
C SER A 96 -4.28 7.61 -1.39
N GLU A 97 -5.43 8.18 -1.04
CA GLU A 97 -6.75 7.56 -1.26
C GLU A 97 -6.96 7.21 -2.75
N ALA A 98 -6.54 8.09 -3.66
CA ALA A 98 -6.70 7.88 -5.09
C ALA A 98 -5.92 6.65 -5.62
N LEU A 99 -4.76 6.35 -5.05
CA LEU A 99 -3.98 5.15 -5.40
C LEU A 99 -4.55 3.90 -4.73
N ALA A 100 -5.06 4.00 -3.49
CA ALA A 100 -5.80 2.93 -2.85
C ALA A 100 -7.05 2.53 -3.68
N ASP A 101 -7.81 3.52 -4.14
CA ASP A 101 -8.97 3.33 -5.02
C ASP A 101 -8.60 2.72 -6.37
N HIS A 102 -7.46 3.12 -6.93
CA HIS A 102 -6.94 2.51 -8.16
C HIS A 102 -6.61 1.03 -7.93
N LEU A 103 -5.92 0.69 -6.84
CA LEU A 103 -5.58 -0.69 -6.48
C LEU A 103 -6.84 -1.53 -6.20
N ALA A 104 -7.88 -0.97 -5.59
CA ALA A 104 -9.15 -1.67 -5.41
C ALA A 104 -9.85 -1.99 -6.75
N ARG A 105 -9.69 -1.13 -7.77
CA ARG A 105 -10.23 -1.36 -9.13
C ARG A 105 -9.34 -2.25 -9.99
N HIS A 106 -8.02 -2.20 -9.76
CA HIS A 106 -7.01 -2.95 -10.50
C HIS A 106 -6.12 -3.73 -9.51
N PRO A 107 -6.68 -4.79 -8.88
CA PRO A 107 -6.09 -5.47 -7.73
C PRO A 107 -4.81 -6.26 -8.04
N LEU A 108 -4.34 -6.28 -9.28
CA LEU A 108 -3.08 -6.92 -9.65
C LEU A 108 -1.93 -5.91 -9.79
N ASP A 109 -2.22 -4.60 -9.79
CA ASP A 109 -1.20 -3.57 -9.99
C ASP A 109 -0.27 -3.40 -8.79
N TRP A 110 -0.62 -3.95 -7.60
CA TRP A 110 0.33 -4.02 -6.48
C TRP A 110 1.59 -4.82 -6.82
N ARG A 111 1.52 -5.74 -7.79
CA ARG A 111 2.69 -6.49 -8.26
C ARG A 111 3.76 -5.60 -8.91
N ALA A 112 3.39 -4.41 -9.38
CA ALA A 112 4.36 -3.42 -9.86
C ALA A 112 5.34 -2.98 -8.74
N LEU A 113 4.95 -3.13 -7.47
CA LEU A 113 5.80 -2.83 -6.31
C LEU A 113 6.74 -3.98 -5.94
N VAL A 114 6.50 -5.20 -6.44
CA VAL A 114 7.34 -6.40 -6.19
C VAL A 114 8.65 -6.27 -6.95
N THR A 115 8.58 -5.86 -8.21
CA THR A 115 9.69 -5.81 -9.18
C THR A 115 10.71 -4.71 -8.90
N TYR A 116 10.61 -4.02 -7.75
CA TYR A 116 11.44 -2.88 -7.41
C TYR A 116 12.91 -3.29 -7.21
N GLU A 117 13.72 -3.15 -8.26
CA GLU A 117 15.18 -3.17 -8.17
C GLU A 117 15.71 -1.75 -7.92
N SER A 118 16.89 -1.62 -7.31
CA SER A 118 17.54 -0.31 -7.11
C SER A 118 17.81 0.45 -8.42
N ALA A 119 17.68 -0.19 -9.59
CA ALA A 119 17.74 0.46 -10.90
C ALA A 119 16.45 1.23 -11.25
N ASP A 120 15.32 0.88 -10.64
CA ASP A 120 14.02 1.56 -10.76
C ASP A 120 13.96 2.82 -9.89
N LEU A 121 15.09 3.17 -9.28
CA LEU A 121 15.29 4.42 -8.58
C LEU A 121 15.36 5.60 -9.54
N HIS A 122 15.34 5.50 -10.87
CA HIS A 122 15.18 6.68 -11.74
C HIS A 122 14.62 6.25 -13.09
N PRO A 123 13.33 5.87 -13.17
CA PRO A 123 12.73 5.58 -14.45
C PRO A 123 12.72 6.88 -15.25
N GLY A 124 13.65 7.00 -16.18
CA GLY A 124 13.66 8.12 -17.11
C GLY A 124 12.37 8.12 -17.93
N VAL A 125 12.12 9.22 -18.65
CA VAL A 125 10.94 9.37 -19.52
C VAL A 125 10.72 8.13 -20.42
N ALA A 126 11.80 7.50 -20.90
CA ALA A 126 11.73 6.30 -21.73
C ALA A 126 11.12 5.07 -21.04
N GLU A 127 11.30 4.90 -19.73
CA GLU A 127 10.69 3.79 -18.98
C GLU A 127 9.21 4.07 -18.71
N PHE A 128 8.88 5.32 -18.40
CA PHE A 128 7.50 5.78 -18.30
C PHE A 128 6.74 5.58 -19.62
N GLU A 129 7.32 6.01 -20.75
CA GLU A 129 6.78 5.77 -22.09
C GLU A 129 6.60 4.28 -22.38
N ARG A 130 7.58 3.43 -21.99
CA ARG A 130 7.47 1.98 -22.14
C ARG A 130 6.31 1.40 -21.34
N GLY A 131 6.08 1.88 -20.13
CA GLY A 131 4.95 1.48 -19.29
C GLY A 131 3.58 1.81 -19.90
N LEU A 132 3.53 2.80 -20.79
CA LEU A 132 2.32 3.24 -21.52
C LEU A 132 2.20 2.63 -22.92
N ALA A 133 3.26 2.03 -23.47
CA ALA A 133 3.34 1.65 -24.88
C ALA A 133 2.27 0.65 -25.35
N ASP A 134 1.81 -0.22 -24.44
CA ASP A 134 0.82 -1.25 -24.73
C ASP A 134 -0.63 -0.73 -24.62
N ALA A 135 -0.86 0.52 -24.23
CA ALA A 135 -2.18 1.11 -24.14
C ALA A 135 -2.75 1.39 -25.53
N ALA A 136 -3.84 0.70 -25.89
CA ALA A 136 -4.50 0.84 -27.19
C ALA A 136 -5.68 1.83 -27.18
N ASP A 137 -6.11 2.28 -25.99
CA ASP A 137 -7.31 3.08 -25.80
C ASP A 137 -7.21 3.98 -24.55
N PRO A 138 -8.10 4.99 -24.39
CA PRO A 138 -8.03 5.92 -23.26
C PRO A 138 -8.21 5.30 -21.87
N GLU A 139 -8.89 4.15 -21.74
CA GLU A 139 -8.99 3.42 -20.47
C GLU A 139 -7.68 2.71 -20.15
N SER A 140 -7.16 1.92 -21.09
CA SER A 140 -5.87 1.24 -20.89
C SER A 140 -4.72 2.22 -20.62
N LEU A 141 -4.74 3.41 -21.23
CA LEU A 141 -3.77 4.47 -20.96
C LEU A 141 -3.89 5.01 -19.53
N ARG A 142 -5.11 5.23 -19.03
CA ARG A 142 -5.33 5.71 -17.65
C ARG A 142 -4.89 4.68 -16.62
N VAL A 143 -5.14 3.40 -16.86
CA VAL A 143 -4.68 2.31 -15.98
C VAL A 143 -3.16 2.26 -15.97
N ALA A 144 -2.52 2.24 -17.14
CA ALA A 144 -1.07 2.21 -17.26
C ALA A 144 -0.42 3.43 -16.59
N TYR A 145 -0.97 4.63 -16.80
CA TYR A 145 -0.53 5.86 -16.16
C TYR A 145 -0.63 5.79 -14.63
N ARG A 146 -1.75 5.30 -14.09
CA ARG A 146 -1.95 5.15 -12.63
C ARG A 146 -0.99 4.12 -12.03
N ARG A 147 -0.70 3.03 -12.75
CA ARG A 147 0.31 2.05 -12.35
C ARG A 147 1.73 2.64 -12.32
N CYS A 148 2.08 3.49 -13.29
CA CYS A 148 3.35 4.23 -13.24
C CYS A 148 3.41 5.20 -12.05
N LEU A 149 2.33 5.95 -11.79
CA LEU A 149 2.23 6.83 -10.62
C LEU A 149 2.33 6.06 -9.30
N LEU A 150 1.78 4.85 -9.23
CA LEU A 150 1.90 3.98 -8.06
C LEU A 150 3.36 3.68 -7.72
N SER A 151 4.17 3.30 -8.72
CA SER A 151 5.60 3.05 -8.53
C SER A 151 6.37 4.31 -8.08
N ILE A 152 6.05 5.47 -8.67
CA ILE A 152 6.66 6.76 -8.30
C ILE A 152 6.29 7.14 -6.86
N ALA A 153 5.01 7.02 -6.48
CA ALA A 153 4.55 7.35 -5.13
C ALA A 153 5.19 6.43 -4.09
N ALA A 154 5.26 5.11 -4.37
CA ALA A 154 5.91 4.14 -3.49
C ALA A 154 7.38 4.46 -3.21
N ARG A 155 8.07 5.00 -4.20
CA ARG A 155 9.46 5.44 -4.07
C ARG A 155 9.59 6.65 -3.15
N ASP A 156 8.75 7.66 -3.36
CA ASP A 156 8.77 8.93 -2.63
C ASP A 156 8.51 8.69 -1.13
N VAL A 157 7.44 7.96 -0.81
CA VAL A 157 7.05 7.66 0.59
C VAL A 157 8.06 6.77 1.33
N CYS A 158 8.83 5.94 0.61
CA CYS A 158 9.87 5.10 1.21
C CYS A 158 11.24 5.79 1.29
N GLY A 159 11.34 7.09 1.01
CA GLY A 159 12.55 7.88 1.29
C GLY A 159 13.77 7.47 0.45
N THR A 160 13.57 6.95 -0.75
CA THR A 160 14.68 6.67 -1.69
C THR A 160 15.02 7.88 -2.57
N THR A 161 14.47 9.05 -2.24
CA THR A 161 14.82 10.34 -2.83
C THR A 161 15.01 11.34 -1.69
N ASP A 162 16.23 11.83 -1.50
CA ASP A 162 16.50 12.95 -0.61
C ASP A 162 15.75 14.20 -1.12
N VAL A 163 15.20 15.02 -0.23
CA VAL A 163 14.47 16.26 -0.53
C VAL A 163 15.30 17.19 -1.42
N ALA A 164 16.63 17.13 -1.31
CA ALA A 164 17.57 17.86 -2.15
C ALA A 164 17.50 17.46 -3.65
N GLN A 165 17.10 16.23 -3.95
CA GLN A 165 17.04 15.70 -5.32
C GLN A 165 15.70 16.01 -6.00
N ALA A 166 14.58 16.03 -5.26
CA ALA A 166 13.29 16.50 -5.77
C ALA A 166 13.32 17.99 -6.18
N ALA A 167 14.13 18.80 -5.49
CA ALA A 167 14.32 20.21 -5.84
C ALA A 167 15.16 20.41 -7.12
N ALA A 168 16.06 19.47 -7.44
CA ALA A 168 16.88 19.52 -8.65
C ALA A 168 16.10 19.15 -9.92
N GLU A 169 14.94 18.49 -9.78
CA GLU A 169 14.09 18.05 -10.90
C GLU A 169 13.08 19.14 -11.35
N LEU A 170 12.97 20.25 -10.62
CA LEU A 170 12.09 21.39 -10.93
C LEU A 170 12.85 22.64 -11.47
N ALA A 171 14.18 22.55 -11.62
CA ALA A 171 15.05 23.62 -12.10
C ALA A 171 15.55 23.34 -13.53
#